data_AF-A0A8S4G9L4-F1
#
_entry.id   AF-A0A8S4G9L4-F1
#
_cell.length_a   1.000
_cell.length_b   1.000
_cell.length_c   1.000
_cell.angle_alpha   90.00
_cell.angle_beta   90.00
_cell.angle_gamma   90.00
#
_symmetry.space_group_name_H-M   'P 1'
#
loop_
_entity.id
_entity.type
_entity.pdbx_description
1 polymer ?
#
loop_
_entity_poly.entity_id
_entity_poly.type
_entity_poly.pdbx_seq_one_letter_code
_entity_poly.pdbx_strand_id
1 'polypeptide(L)'
;MISGAKYDVLWSPVHTDKFILWGSDITLYEVAPLKDIEKKSTCVKISPSTGATVLASQSAGGVRCVDFSWISGLADPLLALGHTNGQVSLTSLGQNTEQNDLVGKEFCK
;
A
#
# COMPACT_ATOMS: atom_id res chain seq x y z
N MET A 1 18.68 16.82 14.72
CA MET A 1 17.51 16.05 15.17
C MET A 1 16.95 15.34 13.96
N ILE A 2 17.02 14.00 13.89
CA ILE A 2 16.27 13.26 12.88
C ILE A 2 14.81 13.43 13.29
N SER A 3 14.04 14.24 12.57
CA SER A 3 12.58 14.16 12.70
C SER A 3 12.22 12.74 12.29
N GLY A 4 11.81 11.91 13.24
CA GLY A 4 11.39 10.54 12.92
C GLY A 4 10.36 10.60 11.80
N ALA A 5 10.61 9.90 10.70
CA ALA A 5 9.64 9.79 9.63
C ALA A 5 8.34 9.27 10.25
N LYS A 6 7.26 10.03 10.13
CA LYS A 6 5.96 9.62 10.64
C LYS A 6 5.46 8.52 9.71
N TYR A 7 5.50 7.29 10.20
CA TYR A 7 4.89 6.16 9.52
C TYR A 7 3.43 6.01 9.97
N ASP A 8 2.56 5.65 9.04
CA ASP A 8 1.18 5.26 9.33
C ASP A 8 0.88 3.88 8.73
N VAL A 9 -0.12 3.20 9.31
CA VAL A 9 -0.55 1.86 8.89
C VAL A 9 -2.03 1.88 8.56
N LEU A 10 -2.37 1.50 7.33
CA LEU A 10 -3.74 1.42 6.84
C LEU A 10 -4.09 -0.04 6.54
N TRP A 11 -5.00 -0.62 7.31
CA TRP A 11 -5.48 -1.99 7.10
C TRP A 11 -6.57 -2.06 6.05
N SER A 12 -6.59 -3.17 5.31
CA SER A 12 -7.61 -3.36 4.30
C SER A 12 -9.02 -3.54 4.85
N PRO A 13 -10.03 -2.79 4.36
CA PRO A 13 -11.41 -3.00 4.77
C PRO A 13 -11.99 -4.27 4.16
N VAL A 14 -11.31 -4.87 3.16
CA VAL A 14 -11.78 -6.08 2.45
C VAL A 14 -10.92 -7.30 2.77
N HIS A 15 -9.59 -7.16 2.75
CA HIS A 15 -8.64 -8.26 2.95
C HIS A 15 -7.97 -8.14 4.31
N THR A 16 -8.42 -8.91 5.29
CA THR A 16 -7.95 -8.78 6.68
C THR A 16 -6.47 -9.09 6.89
N ASP A 17 -5.84 -9.72 5.90
CA ASP A 17 -4.42 -10.07 5.83
C ASP A 17 -3.56 -8.98 5.16
N LYS A 18 -4.15 -7.90 4.62
CA LYS A 18 -3.39 -6.90 3.86
C LYS A 18 -3.41 -5.53 4.53
N PHE A 19 -2.27 -4.86 4.50
CA PHE A 19 -2.14 -3.49 4.99
C PHE A 19 -1.08 -2.72 4.20
N ILE A 20 -1.16 -1.40 4.28
CA ILE A 20 -0.17 -0.48 3.74
C ILE A 20 0.60 0.15 4.89
N LEU A 21 1.92 0.17 4.77
CA LEU A 21 2.79 1.04 5.55
C LEU A 21 3.15 2.25 4.68
N TRP A 22 2.89 3.46 5.17
CA TRP A 22 3.20 4.70 4.44
C TRP A 22 4.08 5.64 5.26
N GLY A 23 5.08 6.22 4.60
CA GLY A 23 6.02 7.19 5.15
C GLY A 23 6.84 7.85 4.04
N SER A 24 8.10 7.43 3.86
CA SER A 24 8.88 7.78 2.65
C SER A 24 8.37 7.08 1.40
N ASP A 25 7.88 5.85 1.59
CA ASP A 25 7.38 4.96 0.56
C ASP A 25 6.01 4.45 0.99
N ILE A 26 5.22 3.99 0.03
CA ILE A 26 3.94 3.34 0.22
C ILE A 26 4.15 1.87 -0.13
N THR A 27 4.06 0.99 0.87
CA THR A 27 4.38 -0.43 0.71
C THR A 27 3.20 -1.29 1.14
N LEU A 28 2.75 -2.17 0.24
CA LEU A 28 1.70 -3.15 0.50
C LEU A 28 2.31 -4.43 1.07
N TYR A 29 1.76 -4.87 2.19
CA TYR A 29 2.12 -6.11 2.87
C TYR A 29 0.96 -7.10 2.87
N GLU A 30 1.30 -8.38 2.84
CA GLU A 30 0.42 -9.51 3.13
C GLU A 30 0.88 -10.24 4.37
N VAL A 31 -0.04 -10.51 5.29
CA VAL A 31 0.18 -11.21 6.54
C VAL A 31 -0.22 -12.67 6.40
N ALA A 32 0.71 -13.56 6.70
CA ALA A 32 0.45 -15.00 6.70
C ALA A 32 1.09 -15.67 7.92
N PRO A 33 0.62 -16.87 8.31
CA PRO A 33 1.33 -17.70 9.28
C PRO A 33 2.75 -18.01 8.78
N LEU A 34 3.73 -17.97 9.68
CA LEU A 34 5.14 -18.17 9.31
C LEU A 34 5.43 -19.53 8.64
N LYS A 35 4.58 -20.53 8.87
CA LYS A 35 4.66 -21.85 8.24
C LYS A 35 4.24 -21.84 6.76
N ASP A 36 3.42 -20.87 6.36
CA ASP A 36 2.84 -20.75 5.02
C ASP A 36 3.65 -19.77 4.14
N ILE A 37 4.57 -19.02 4.75
CA ILE A 37 5.48 -18.11 4.06
C ILE A 37 6.67 -18.88 3.50
N GLU A 38 6.95 -18.71 2.21
CA GLU A 38 8.12 -19.33 1.58
C GLU A 38 9.43 -18.83 2.20
N LYS A 39 10.37 -19.75 2.45
CA LYS A 39 11.66 -19.43 3.11
C LYS A 39 12.55 -18.45 2.34
N LYS A 40 12.26 -18.19 1.06
CA LYS A 40 13.01 -17.25 0.20
C LYS A 40 12.39 -15.86 0.14
N SER A 41 11.19 -15.67 0.68
CA SER A 41 10.50 -14.39 0.66
C SER A 41 11.09 -13.43 1.68
N THR A 42 11.15 -12.15 1.34
CA THR A 42 11.48 -11.07 2.27
C THR A 42 10.32 -10.88 3.25
N CYS A 43 10.33 -11.70 4.31
CA CYS A 43 9.33 -11.73 5.36
C CYS A 43 9.81 -10.98 6.60
N VAL A 44 9.00 -10.03 7.07
CA VAL A 44 9.18 -9.38 8.36
C VAL A 44 8.30 -10.08 9.39
N LYS A 45 8.90 -10.62 10.45
CA LYS A 45 8.15 -11.25 11.53
C LYS A 45 7.41 -10.18 12.34
N ILE A 46 6.09 -10.29 12.44
CA ILE A 46 5.24 -9.34 13.18
C ILE A 46 4.67 -9.92 14.47
N SER A 47 4.70 -11.26 14.62
CA SER A 47 4.33 -11.95 15.85
C SER A 47 5.08 -13.30 15.98
N PRO A 48 4.94 -14.05 17.09
CA PRO A 48 5.53 -15.38 17.22
C PRO A 48 5.13 -16.37 16.11
N SER A 49 3.92 -16.24 15.55
CA SER A 49 3.34 -17.18 14.59
C SER A 49 3.03 -16.59 13.21
N THR A 50 3.11 -15.27 13.03
CA THR A 50 2.80 -14.58 11.76
C THR A 50 3.93 -13.67 11.28
N GLY A 51 4.02 -13.53 9.97
CA GLY A 51 4.93 -12.64 9.27
C GLY A 51 4.20 -11.83 8.21
N ALA A 52 4.83 -10.75 7.76
CA ALA A 52 4.36 -9.88 6.70
C ALA A 52 5.36 -9.91 5.53
N THR A 53 4.88 -10.19 4.33
CA THR A 53 5.67 -10.19 3.09
C THR A 53 5.33 -8.97 2.26
N VAL A 54 6.35 -8.33 1.68
CA VAL A 54 6.14 -7.20 0.76
C VAL A 54 5.57 -7.73 -0.55
N LEU A 55 4.40 -7.21 -0.95
CA LEU A 55 3.82 -7.48 -2.27
C LEU A 55 4.26 -6.44 -3.29
N ALA A 56 4.28 -5.17 -2.91
CA ALA A 56 4.63 -4.06 -3.78
C ALA A 56 5.04 -2.82 -2.99
N SER A 57 5.81 -1.93 -3.61
CA SER A 57 6.24 -0.67 -3.01
C SER A 57 6.43 0.41 -4.07
N GLN A 58 6.11 1.65 -3.73
CA GLN A 58 6.40 2.83 -4.54
C GLN A 58 6.83 4.01 -3.67
N SER A 59 7.51 4.99 -4.27
CA SER A 59 7.83 6.23 -3.56
C SER A 59 6.57 7.04 -3.22
N ALA A 60 6.60 7.70 -2.07
CA ALA A 60 5.54 8.61 -1.62
C ALA A 60 5.93 10.09 -1.78
N GLY A 61 6.87 10.40 -2.68
CA GLY A 61 7.35 11.75 -2.93
C GLY A 61 6.22 12.72 -3.29
N GLY A 62 6.13 13.84 -2.58
CA GLY A 62 5.10 14.85 -2.80
C GLY A 62 3.71 14.50 -2.24
N VAL A 63 3.53 13.30 -1.71
CA VAL A 63 2.28 12.86 -1.06
C VAL A 63 2.19 13.43 0.36
N ARG A 64 1.00 13.88 0.75
CA ARG A 64 0.68 14.43 2.07
C ARG A 64 -0.31 13.55 2.84
N CYS A 65 -1.20 12.88 2.13
CA CYS A 65 -2.14 11.93 2.69
C CYS A 65 -2.41 10.79 1.70
N VAL A 66 -2.73 9.63 2.25
CA VAL A 66 -3.04 8.42 1.51
C VAL A 66 -4.35 7.89 2.04
N ASP A 67 -5.24 7.50 1.14
CA ASP A 67 -6.36 6.64 1.44
C ASP A 67 -6.34 5.45 0.48
N PHE A 68 -6.94 4.35 0.90
CA PHE A 68 -6.71 3.07 0.29
C PHE A 68 -8.03 2.27 0.27
N SER A 69 -8.36 1.69 -0.90
CA SER A 69 -9.64 1.02 -1.13
C SER A 69 -9.49 -0.18 -2.05
N TRP A 70 -10.40 -1.16 -1.90
CA TRP A 70 -10.51 -2.30 -2.81
C TRP A 70 -11.82 -2.23 -3.58
N ILE A 71 -11.72 -2.16 -4.90
CA ILE A 71 -12.88 -2.24 -5.78
C ILE A 71 -13.10 -3.72 -6.12
N SER A 72 -14.33 -4.20 -5.98
CA SER A 72 -14.70 -5.56 -6.35
C SER A 72 -14.30 -5.87 -7.79
N GLY A 73 -13.60 -6.98 -7.99
CA GLY A 73 -13.12 -7.39 -9.33
C GLY A 73 -11.72 -6.92 -9.67
N LEU A 74 -11.06 -6.10 -8.84
CA LEU A 74 -9.65 -5.76 -9.01
C LEU A 74 -8.75 -6.65 -8.13
N ALA A 75 -7.63 -7.10 -8.72
CA ALA A 75 -6.61 -7.85 -8.01
C ALA A 75 -5.80 -6.98 -7.04
N ASP A 76 -5.62 -5.69 -7.38
CA ASP A 76 -4.78 -4.74 -6.67
C ASP A 76 -5.61 -3.63 -6.00
N PRO A 77 -5.13 -3.05 -4.88
CA PRO A 77 -5.80 -1.93 -4.24
C PRO A 77 -5.70 -0.68 -5.10
N LEU A 78 -6.76 0.14 -5.04
CA LEU A 78 -6.73 1.52 -5.53
C LEU A 78 -6.33 2.45 -4.39
N LEU A 79 -5.33 3.28 -4.65
CA LEU A 79 -4.84 4.30 -3.73
C LEU A 79 -5.28 5.67 -4.21
N ALA A 80 -5.80 6.46 -3.28
CA ALA A 80 -5.97 7.89 -3.46
C ALA A 80 -4.81 8.62 -2.77
N LEU A 81 -4.02 9.34 -3.56
CA LEU A 81 -2.86 10.08 -3.07
C LEU A 81 -3.15 11.57 -3.13
N GLY A 82 -3.23 12.22 -1.98
CA GLY A 82 -3.33 13.68 -1.89
C GLY A 82 -1.93 14.29 -1.86
N HIS A 83 -1.62 15.15 -2.82
CA HIS A 83 -0.31 15.77 -3.00
C HIS A 83 -0.20 17.13 -2.32
N THR A 84 1.03 17.57 -2.07
CA THR A 84 1.33 18.88 -1.46
C THR A 84 0.88 20.07 -2.31
N ASN A 85 0.75 19.89 -3.63
CA ASN A 85 0.22 20.89 -4.57
C ASN A 85 -1.32 20.94 -4.60
N GLY A 86 -2.02 20.11 -3.82
CA GLY A 86 -3.48 20.02 -3.78
C GLY A 86 -4.11 19.11 -4.83
N GLN A 87 -3.31 18.44 -5.66
CA GLN A 87 -3.77 17.41 -6.59
C GLN A 87 -4.11 16.12 -5.86
N VAL A 88 -5.10 15.39 -6.36
CA VAL A 88 -5.38 14.00 -5.96
C VAL A 88 -5.13 13.09 -7.14
N SER A 89 -4.26 12.10 -7.00
CA SER A 89 -4.04 11.07 -8.03
C SER A 89 -4.54 9.71 -7.57
N LEU A 90 -5.06 8.93 -8.51
CA LEU A 90 -5.46 7.55 -8.28
C LEU A 90 -4.40 6.61 -8.86
N THR A 91 -3.87 5.68 -8.05
CA THR A 91 -2.86 4.71 -8.49
C THR A 91 -3.14 3.31 -7.94
N SER A 92 -2.52 2.29 -8.52
CA SER A 92 -2.48 0.93 -7.95
C SER A 92 -1.03 0.55 -7.64
N LEU A 93 -0.82 -0.34 -6.67
CA LEU A 93 0.51 -0.84 -6.32
C LEU A 93 0.94 -2.08 -7.14
N GLY A 94 0.01 -2.75 -7.80
CA GLY A 94 0.33 -3.94 -8.59
C GLY A 94 0.52 -3.67 -10.08
N GLN A 95 0.85 -4.74 -10.79
CA GLN A 95 1.28 -4.71 -12.19
C GLN A 95 0.10 -4.66 -13.19
N ASN A 96 -1.15 -4.82 -12.74
CA ASN A 96 -2.33 -4.83 -13.61
C ASN A 96 -2.98 -3.45 -13.72
N THR A 97 -2.24 -2.49 -14.29
CA THR A 97 -2.75 -1.14 -14.62
C THR A 97 -3.86 -1.14 -15.67
N GLU A 98 -3.99 -2.22 -16.46
CA GLU A 98 -4.99 -2.38 -17.52
C GLU A 98 -6.42 -2.62 -16.99
N GLN A 99 -6.58 -2.94 -15.70
CA GLN A 99 -7.87 -3.46 -15.19
C GLN A 99 -8.84 -2.36 -14.74
N ASN A 100 -8.45 -1.09 -14.75
CA ASN A 100 -9.32 0.00 -14.29
C ASN A 100 -9.01 1.37 -14.90
N ASP A 101 -10.00 1.96 -15.57
CA ASP A 101 -9.98 3.34 -16.12
C ASP A 101 -9.80 4.44 -15.05
N LEU A 102 -9.76 4.09 -13.77
CA LEU A 102 -9.50 5.02 -12.67
C LEU A 102 -8.02 5.24 -12.41
N VAL A 103 -7.15 4.26 -12.70
CA VAL A 103 -5.72 4.37 -12.44
C VAL A 103 -5.11 5.42 -13.37
N GLY A 104 -4.25 6.29 -12.83
CA GLY A 104 -3.65 7.39 -13.56
C GLY A 104 -4.55 8.63 -13.71
N LYS A 105 -5.79 8.60 -13.21
CA LYS A 105 -6.63 9.80 -13.16
C LYS A 105 -6.11 10.76 -12.10
N GLU A 106 -6.07 12.03 -12.49
CA GLU A 106 -5.70 13.14 -11.64
C GLU A 106 -6.88 14.10 -11.51
N PHE A 107 -7.11 14.55 -10.28
CA PHE A 107 -8.16 15.49 -9.94
C PHE A 107 -7.49 16.71 -9.34
N CYS A 108 -7.60 17.83 -10.04
CA CYS A 108 -7.18 19.13 -9.54
C CYS A 108 -8.40 19.86 -8.95
N LYS A 109 -8.14 20.74 -7.99
CA LYS A 109 -9.12 21.72 -7.55
C LYS A 109 -9.30 22.82 -8.60
#